data_AF-A0A7W7Q306-F1
#
_entry.id   AF-A0A7W7Q306-F1
#
_cell.length_a   1.000
_cell.length_b   1.000
_cell.length_c   1.000
_cell.angle_alpha   90.00
_cell.angle_beta   90.00
_cell.angle_gamma   90.00
#
_symmetry.space_group_name_H-M   'P 1'
#
loop_
_entity.id
_entity.type
_entity.pdbx_description
1 polymer ?
#
loop_
_entity_poly.entity_id
_entity_poly.type
_entity_poly.pdbx_seq_one_letter_code
_entity_poly.pdbx_strand_id
1 'polypeptide(L)'
;MHRFARWPRRLGASLPGLLRPPGRADVRHRFGLERTLHDGAVADMSALALELGMISATVGDTHVEERIAAAQDRLTGILEDLRHVGTVIYPPVLATAGLGPGLLAVAEHRGLRILLDLPRTELSAEARSRTGLLVADHFHTLRPGSVVRVRVRGRRIVRVTITDREPGTRERREHRAVLRCA
;
A
#
# COMPACT_ATOMS: atom_id res chain seq x y z
N MET A 1 -48.77 19.56 -16.01
CA MET A 1 -48.08 20.24 -14.90
C MET A 1 -47.11 19.27 -14.23
N HIS A 2 -45.86 19.18 -14.70
CA HIS A 2 -44.81 18.41 -14.02
C HIS A 2 -43.65 19.35 -13.70
N ARG A 3 -43.45 19.60 -12.40
CA ARG A 3 -42.44 20.50 -11.85
C ARG A 3 -41.05 19.91 -12.12
N PHE A 4 -40.32 20.54 -13.03
CA PHE A 4 -38.87 20.39 -13.13
C PHE A 4 -38.23 20.93 -11.84
N ALA A 5 -37.68 20.03 -11.03
CA ALA A 5 -36.88 20.39 -9.88
C ALA A 5 -35.60 21.09 -10.37
N ARG A 6 -35.54 22.41 -10.17
CA ARG A 6 -34.35 23.23 -10.40
C ARG A 6 -33.25 22.77 -9.43
N TRP A 7 -32.23 22.09 -9.95
CA TRP A 7 -31.00 21.83 -9.22
C TRP A 7 -30.20 23.14 -9.16
N PRO A 8 -29.87 23.69 -7.98
CA PRO A 8 -29.03 24.89 -7.93
C PRO A 8 -27.60 24.51 -8.29
N ARG A 9 -27.10 25.10 -9.37
CA ARG A 9 -25.68 25.10 -9.75
C ARG A 9 -24.87 25.75 -8.64
N ARG A 10 -24.23 24.94 -7.78
CA ARG A 10 -23.04 25.37 -7.05
C ARG A 10 -21.86 25.24 -7.99
N LEU A 11 -21.39 26.35 -8.52
CA LEU A 11 -20.14 26.47 -9.26
C LEU A 11 -18.96 26.10 -8.33
N GLY A 12 -18.12 25.14 -8.76
CA GLY A 12 -16.81 24.87 -8.15
C GLY A 12 -16.55 23.46 -7.62
N ALA A 13 -17.46 22.49 -7.78
CA ALA A 13 -17.13 21.09 -7.47
C ALA A 13 -16.53 20.42 -8.71
N SER A 14 -15.21 20.28 -8.73
CA SER A 14 -14.50 19.30 -9.57
C SER A 14 -15.27 17.97 -9.54
N LEU A 15 -15.63 17.45 -10.71
CA LEU A 15 -16.29 16.14 -10.80
C LEU A 15 -15.38 15.11 -10.15
N PRO A 16 -15.90 14.24 -9.28
CA PRO A 16 -15.06 13.28 -8.59
C PRO A 16 -14.38 12.36 -9.61
N GLY A 17 -13.05 12.21 -9.50
CA GLY A 17 -12.28 11.30 -10.32
C GLY A 17 -12.71 9.87 -10.07
N LEU A 18 -13.02 9.11 -11.13
CA LEU A 18 -13.37 7.70 -10.99
C LEU A 18 -12.09 6.87 -10.91
N LEU A 19 -11.88 6.18 -9.78
CA LEU A 19 -10.81 5.20 -9.67
C LEU A 19 -11.31 3.85 -10.15
N ARG A 20 -10.51 3.19 -10.99
CA ARG A 20 -10.78 1.82 -11.43
C ARG A 20 -10.28 0.85 -10.36
N PRO A 21 -11.18 0.06 -9.73
CA PRO A 21 -10.74 -0.95 -8.78
C PRO A 21 -9.90 -2.04 -9.46
N PRO A 22 -8.87 -2.58 -8.80
CA PRO A 22 -8.13 -3.71 -9.32
C PRO A 22 -9.04 -4.93 -9.47
N GLY A 23 -8.77 -5.70 -10.52
CA GLY A 23 -9.45 -6.96 -10.79
C GLY A 23 -9.07 -8.04 -9.77
N ARG A 24 -9.92 -9.03 -9.56
CA ARG A 24 -9.62 -10.16 -8.64
C ARG A 24 -8.35 -10.89 -9.01
N ALA A 25 -8.17 -11.15 -10.31
CA ALA A 25 -6.99 -11.83 -10.84
C ALA A 25 -5.72 -10.99 -10.64
N ASP A 26 -5.81 -9.68 -10.88
CA ASP A 26 -4.71 -8.74 -10.68
C ASP A 26 -4.23 -8.69 -9.22
N VAL A 27 -5.16 -8.57 -8.26
CA VAL A 27 -4.80 -8.61 -6.83
C VAL A 27 -4.13 -9.92 -6.45
N ARG A 28 -4.67 -11.07 -6.90
CA ARG A 28 -4.05 -12.37 -6.63
C ARG A 28 -2.67 -12.51 -7.27
N HIS A 29 -2.51 -12.01 -8.49
CA HIS A 29 -1.24 -12.06 -9.20
C HIS A 29 -0.19 -11.21 -8.49
N ARG A 30 -0.51 -9.96 -8.15
CA ARG A 30 0.38 -9.05 -7.40
C ARG A 30 0.75 -9.62 -6.03
N PHE A 31 -0.22 -10.15 -5.28
CA PHE A 31 0.05 -10.81 -4.01
C PHE A 31 0.94 -12.05 -4.17
N GLY A 32 0.70 -12.88 -5.19
CA GLY A 32 1.54 -14.04 -5.49
C GLY A 32 2.98 -13.65 -5.84
N LEU A 33 3.15 -12.61 -6.67
CA LEU A 33 4.47 -12.07 -7.03
C LEU A 33 5.23 -11.56 -5.80
N GLU A 34 4.59 -10.72 -4.98
CA GLU A 34 5.20 -10.24 -3.75
C GLU A 34 5.62 -11.41 -2.85
N ARG A 35 4.75 -12.41 -2.69
CA ARG A 35 5.05 -13.55 -1.86
C ARG A 35 6.17 -14.43 -2.42
N THR A 36 6.26 -14.63 -3.74
CA THR A 36 7.41 -15.32 -4.35
C THR A 36 8.71 -14.55 -4.12
N LEU A 37 8.68 -13.22 -4.20
CA LEU A 37 9.86 -12.39 -3.89
C LEU A 37 10.26 -12.51 -2.42
N HIS A 38 9.29 -12.50 -1.51
CA HIS A 38 9.53 -12.56 -0.08
C HIS A 38 9.96 -13.95 0.39
N ASP A 39 9.18 -14.99 0.05
CA ASP A 39 9.42 -16.37 0.49
C ASP A 39 10.64 -17.00 -0.19
N GLY A 40 10.95 -16.61 -1.43
CA GLY A 40 12.13 -17.12 -2.16
C GLY A 40 13.37 -16.28 -1.90
N ALA A 41 13.44 -15.12 -2.58
CA ALA A 41 14.67 -14.36 -2.66
C ALA A 41 15.08 -13.77 -1.29
N VAL A 42 14.16 -13.09 -0.59
CA VAL A 42 14.48 -12.42 0.68
C VAL A 42 14.85 -13.43 1.78
N ALA A 43 14.19 -14.59 1.83
CA ALA A 43 14.50 -15.64 2.79
C ALA A 43 15.89 -16.23 2.58
N ASP A 44 16.23 -16.62 1.35
CA ASP A 44 17.54 -17.19 1.01
C ASP A 44 18.68 -16.20 1.28
N MET A 45 18.49 -14.94 0.90
CA MET A 45 19.47 -13.88 1.17
C MET A 45 19.62 -13.57 2.66
N SER A 46 18.56 -13.67 3.45
CA SER A 46 18.65 -13.50 4.91
C SER A 46 19.44 -14.65 5.54
N ALA A 47 19.26 -15.89 5.06
CA ALA A 47 20.04 -17.04 5.51
C ALA A 47 21.53 -16.88 5.16
N LEU A 48 21.84 -16.41 3.95
CA LEU A 48 23.21 -16.11 3.53
C LEU A 48 23.87 -15.02 4.39
N ALA A 49 23.13 -13.96 4.74
CA ALA A 49 23.63 -12.90 5.61
C ALA A 49 24.04 -13.43 7.00
N LEU A 50 23.25 -14.36 7.54
CA LEU A 50 23.53 -15.04 8.81
C LEU A 50 24.75 -15.97 8.70
N GLU A 51 24.85 -16.75 7.61
CA GLU A 51 25.99 -17.63 7.35
C GLU A 51 27.31 -16.85 7.27
N LEU A 52 27.30 -15.72 6.54
CA LEU A 52 28.44 -14.80 6.49
C LEU A 52 28.81 -14.29 7.90
N GLY A 53 27.83 -13.97 8.74
CA GLY A 53 28.07 -13.53 10.12
C GLY A 53 28.72 -14.61 10.98
N MET A 54 28.28 -15.86 10.83
CA MET A 54 28.89 -17.00 11.52
C MET A 54 30.34 -17.22 11.06
N ILE A 55 30.61 -17.14 9.75
CA ILE A 55 31.98 -17.26 9.21
C ILE A 55 32.85 -16.15 9.79
N SER A 56 32.38 -14.90 9.76
CA SER A 56 33.12 -13.76 10.30
C SER A 56 33.48 -13.93 11.77
N ALA A 57 32.60 -14.54 12.58
CA ALA A 57 32.84 -14.78 14.01
C ALA A 57 33.89 -15.87 14.28
N THR A 58 34.21 -16.70 13.29
CA THR A 58 35.21 -17.79 13.41
C THR A 58 36.55 -17.46 12.76
N VAL A 59 36.56 -16.47 11.87
CA VAL A 59 37.75 -15.98 11.21
C VAL A 59 38.54 -15.13 12.21
N GLY A 60 39.85 -15.35 12.31
CA GLY A 60 40.77 -14.56 13.15
C GLY A 60 41.61 -13.57 12.34
N ASP A 61 41.17 -13.23 11.14
CA ASP A 61 41.83 -12.32 10.21
C ASP A 61 40.95 -11.08 10.00
N THR A 62 41.41 -9.94 10.52
CA THR A 62 40.68 -8.66 10.48
C THR A 62 40.38 -8.20 9.06
N HIS A 63 41.26 -8.45 8.08
CA HIS A 63 41.01 -8.05 6.70
C HIS A 63 39.88 -8.89 6.08
N VAL A 64 39.79 -10.16 6.44
CA VAL A 64 38.69 -11.04 6.01
C VAL A 64 37.38 -10.65 6.70
N GLU A 65 37.40 -10.34 8.00
CA GLU A 65 36.24 -9.81 8.72
C GLU A 65 35.68 -8.53 8.08
N GLU A 66 36.54 -7.56 7.76
CA GLU A 66 36.15 -6.31 7.09
C GLU A 66 35.48 -6.57 5.73
N ARG A 67 36.02 -7.52 4.96
CA ARG A 67 35.44 -7.89 3.66
C ARG A 67 34.09 -8.57 3.80
N ILE A 68 33.89 -9.38 4.85
CA ILE A 68 32.62 -10.02 5.15
C ILE A 68 31.59 -8.96 5.57
N ALA A 69 31.96 -8.04 6.47
CA ALA A 69 31.10 -6.94 6.87
C ALA A 69 30.64 -6.11 5.66
N ALA A 70 31.57 -5.74 4.76
CA ALA A 70 31.23 -5.03 3.54
C ALA A 70 30.31 -5.84 2.59
N ALA A 71 30.40 -7.18 2.60
CA ALA A 71 29.49 -8.04 1.84
C ALA A 71 28.09 -8.08 2.47
N GLN A 72 28.00 -8.16 3.81
CA GLN A 72 26.74 -8.12 4.54
C GLN A 72 26.02 -6.78 4.38
N ASP A 73 26.74 -5.65 4.40
CA ASP A 73 26.17 -4.33 4.16
C ASP A 73 25.55 -4.22 2.76
N ARG A 74 26.28 -4.70 1.73
CA ARG A 74 25.74 -4.77 0.36
C ARG A 74 24.50 -5.65 0.26
N LEU A 75 24.50 -6.79 0.95
CA LEU A 75 23.38 -7.72 0.96
C LEU A 75 22.16 -7.10 1.65
N THR A 76 22.36 -6.39 2.75
CA THR A 76 21.31 -5.61 3.43
C THR A 76 20.69 -4.58 2.49
N GLY A 77 21.50 -3.82 1.75
CA GLY A 77 21.00 -2.86 0.77
C GLY A 77 20.14 -3.52 -0.32
N ILE A 78 20.59 -4.64 -0.88
CA ILE A 78 19.82 -5.41 -1.88
C ILE A 78 18.48 -5.90 -1.29
N LEU A 79 18.49 -6.38 -0.04
CA LEU A 79 17.27 -6.81 0.65
C LEU A 79 16.28 -5.67 0.85
N GLU A 80 16.76 -4.47 1.20
CA GLU A 80 15.93 -3.27 1.31
C GLU A 80 15.30 -2.88 -0.03
N ASP A 81 16.08 -2.89 -1.11
CA ASP A 81 15.59 -2.60 -2.47
C ASP A 81 14.51 -3.61 -2.89
N LEU A 82 14.70 -4.90 -2.62
CA LEU A 82 13.72 -5.93 -2.93
C LEU A 82 12.45 -5.80 -2.10
N ARG A 83 12.56 -5.46 -0.81
CA ARG A 83 11.39 -5.17 0.03
C ARG A 83 10.63 -3.94 -0.47
N HIS A 84 11.35 -2.93 -0.96
CA HIS A 84 10.75 -1.76 -1.59
C HIS A 84 9.96 -2.16 -2.85
N VAL A 85 10.56 -2.97 -3.73
CA VAL A 85 9.89 -3.52 -4.92
C VAL A 85 8.64 -4.32 -4.53
N GLY A 86 8.75 -5.22 -3.54
CA GLY A 86 7.61 -6.00 -3.03
C GLY A 86 6.48 -5.10 -2.54
N THR A 87 6.79 -4.03 -1.81
CA THR A 87 5.80 -3.06 -1.31
C THR A 87 5.09 -2.32 -2.44
N VAL A 88 5.80 -1.97 -3.53
CA VAL A 88 5.20 -1.37 -4.73
C VAL A 88 4.27 -2.34 -5.45
N ILE A 89 4.62 -3.63 -5.49
CA ILE A 89 3.79 -4.68 -6.08
C ILE A 89 2.53 -4.91 -5.24
N TYR A 90 2.69 -5.28 -3.97
CA TYR A 90 1.59 -5.47 -3.03
C TYR A 90 2.11 -5.22 -1.61
N PRO A 91 1.60 -4.21 -0.87
CA PRO A 91 2.09 -3.97 0.49
C PRO A 91 1.81 -5.17 1.42
N PRO A 92 2.84 -5.90 1.90
CA PRO A 92 2.65 -7.15 2.65
C PRO A 92 1.88 -6.93 3.95
N VAL A 93 2.06 -5.75 4.55
CA VAL A 93 1.36 -5.31 5.77
C VAL A 93 -0.17 -5.28 5.62
N LEU A 94 -0.70 -5.16 4.39
CA LEU A 94 -2.15 -5.25 4.15
C LEU A 94 -2.68 -6.67 4.34
N ALA A 95 -1.86 -7.69 4.07
CA ALA A 95 -2.22 -9.09 4.27
C ALA A 95 -2.10 -9.49 5.75
N THR A 96 -1.07 -9.01 6.44
CA THR A 96 -0.77 -9.42 7.83
C THR A 96 -1.54 -8.62 8.88
N ALA A 97 -1.62 -7.29 8.74
CA ALA A 97 -2.23 -6.40 9.74
C ALA A 97 -3.70 -6.03 9.42
N GLY A 98 -4.19 -6.44 8.26
CA GLY A 98 -5.53 -6.11 7.78
C GLY A 98 -5.65 -4.67 7.25
N LEU A 99 -6.89 -4.27 6.91
CA LEU A 99 -7.11 -3.05 6.12
C LEU A 99 -6.77 -1.75 6.87
N GLY A 100 -7.20 -1.61 8.12
CA GLY A 100 -7.01 -0.37 8.89
C GLY A 100 -5.54 -0.15 9.23
N PRO A 101 -4.95 -1.01 10.08
CA PRO A 101 -3.54 -0.92 10.43
C PRO A 101 -2.61 -0.98 9.21
N GLY A 102 -2.92 -1.82 8.22
CA GLY A 102 -2.11 -1.91 7.00
C GLY A 102 -2.11 -0.62 6.17
N LEU A 103 -3.27 0.04 6.00
CA LEU A 103 -3.31 1.33 5.31
C LEU A 103 -2.61 2.45 6.09
N LEU A 104 -2.63 2.40 7.43
CA LEU A 104 -1.89 3.33 8.26
C LEU A 104 -0.38 3.18 8.06
N ALA A 105 0.14 1.95 8.11
CA ALA A 105 1.55 1.67 7.88
C ALA A 105 2.02 2.12 6.48
N VAL A 106 1.21 1.84 5.43
CA VAL A 106 1.52 2.30 4.06
C VAL A 106 1.56 3.84 4.00
N ALA A 107 0.62 4.51 4.66
CA ALA A 107 0.59 5.97 4.70
C ALA A 107 1.79 6.57 5.44
N GLU A 108 2.18 6.00 6.58
CA GLU A 108 3.34 6.43 7.36
C GLU A 108 4.63 6.34 6.54
N HIS A 109 4.85 5.21 5.85
CA HIS A 109 6.00 5.02 4.99
C HIS A 109 6.04 6.05 3.83
N ARG A 110 4.87 6.50 3.36
CA ARG A 110 4.73 7.52 2.31
C ARG A 110 4.72 8.96 2.85
N GLY A 111 4.79 9.16 4.16
CA GLY A 111 4.69 10.47 4.80
C GLY A 111 3.33 11.14 4.64
N LEU A 112 2.24 10.37 4.55
CA LEU A 112 0.87 10.86 4.37
C LEU A 112 0.16 11.00 5.72
N ARG A 113 -0.68 12.02 5.87
CA ARG A 113 -1.57 12.17 7.04
C ARG A 113 -2.96 11.65 6.68
N ILE A 114 -3.36 10.52 7.25
CA ILE A 114 -4.61 9.86 6.87
C ILE A 114 -5.69 9.91 7.95
N LEU A 115 -6.95 9.90 7.49
CA LEU A 115 -8.12 9.66 8.32
C LEU A 115 -8.94 8.54 7.69
N LEU A 116 -9.08 7.43 8.41
CA LEU A 116 -9.80 6.25 7.95
C LEU A 116 -11.20 6.18 8.56
N ASP A 117 -12.18 5.97 7.70
CA ASP A 117 -13.59 5.80 8.05
C ASP A 117 -14.07 4.48 7.45
N LEU A 118 -13.74 3.38 8.14
CA LEU A 118 -13.98 2.00 7.71
C LEU A 118 -15.34 1.47 8.22
N PRO A 119 -15.94 0.48 7.54
CA PRO A 119 -17.19 -0.12 8.01
C PRO A 119 -16.97 -0.85 9.34
N ARG A 120 -17.99 -0.82 10.21
CA ARG A 120 -17.99 -1.60 11.47
C ARG A 120 -18.09 -3.11 11.23
N THR A 121 -18.76 -3.50 10.15
CA THR A 121 -18.86 -4.89 9.73
C THR A 121 -17.62 -5.33 8.98
N GLU A 122 -17.16 -6.56 9.23
CA GLU A 122 -16.04 -7.13 8.50
C GLU A 122 -16.33 -7.26 7.01
N LEU A 123 -15.34 -6.83 6.22
CA LEU A 123 -15.28 -7.10 4.79
C LEU A 123 -14.80 -8.53 4.55
N SER A 124 -15.27 -9.17 3.48
CA SER A 124 -14.69 -10.44 3.04
C SER A 124 -13.21 -10.27 2.71
N ALA A 125 -12.44 -11.37 2.75
CA ALA A 125 -11.01 -11.33 2.42
C ALA A 125 -10.75 -10.69 1.05
N GLU A 126 -11.53 -11.06 0.03
CA GLU A 126 -11.41 -10.46 -1.30
C GLU A 126 -11.72 -8.95 -1.30
N ALA A 127 -12.80 -8.54 -0.65
CA ALA A 127 -13.17 -7.13 -0.55
C ALA A 127 -12.07 -6.31 0.16
N ARG A 128 -11.48 -6.90 1.21
CA ARG A 128 -10.39 -6.31 1.97
C ARG A 128 -9.15 -6.11 1.11
N SER A 129 -8.64 -7.15 0.45
CA SER A 129 -7.43 -7.06 -0.37
C SER A 129 -7.61 -6.09 -1.54
N ARG A 130 -8.75 -6.12 -2.23
CA ARG A 130 -9.02 -5.22 -3.36
C ARG A 130 -9.18 -3.75 -2.92
N THR A 131 -9.80 -3.53 -1.76
CA THR A 131 -9.94 -2.18 -1.19
C THR A 131 -8.58 -1.65 -0.72
N GLY A 132 -7.82 -2.49 -0.02
CA GLY A 132 -6.48 -2.13 0.47
C GLY A 132 -5.56 -1.76 -0.68
N LEU A 133 -5.49 -2.59 -1.72
CA LEU A 133 -4.63 -2.35 -2.87
C LEU A 133 -5.05 -1.09 -3.64
N LEU A 134 -6.36 -0.90 -3.88
CA LEU A 134 -6.87 0.32 -4.52
C LEU A 134 -6.44 1.60 -3.80
N VAL A 135 -6.55 1.61 -2.46
CA VAL A 135 -6.20 2.78 -1.65
C VAL A 135 -4.68 2.97 -1.61
N ALA A 136 -3.92 1.88 -1.46
CA ALA A 136 -2.46 1.93 -1.49
C ALA A 136 -1.93 2.43 -2.83
N ASP A 137 -2.48 1.97 -3.96
CA ASP A 137 -2.12 2.47 -5.29
C ASP A 137 -2.40 3.98 -5.41
N HIS A 138 -3.52 4.46 -4.87
CA HIS A 138 -3.79 5.91 -4.81
C HIS A 138 -2.76 6.65 -3.97
N PHE A 139 -2.36 6.13 -2.81
CA PHE A 139 -1.34 6.74 -1.96
C PHE A 139 0.01 6.90 -2.67
N HIS A 140 0.36 6.01 -3.60
CA HIS A 140 1.58 6.12 -4.41
C HIS A 140 1.56 7.31 -5.39
N THR A 141 0.38 7.79 -5.76
CA THR A 141 0.23 8.99 -6.62
C THR A 141 0.40 10.31 -5.87
N LEU A 142 0.40 10.28 -4.53
CA LEU A 142 0.40 11.47 -3.69
C LEU A 142 1.81 11.84 -3.22
N ARG A 143 2.01 13.15 -3.02
CA ARG A 143 3.25 13.70 -2.45
C ARG A 143 3.28 13.51 -0.92
N PRO A 144 4.47 13.33 -0.31
CA PRO A 144 4.61 13.39 1.14
C PRO A 144 4.03 14.69 1.72
N GLY A 145 3.42 14.59 2.90
CA GLY A 145 2.72 15.70 3.56
C GLY A 145 1.26 15.90 3.12
N SER A 146 0.77 15.16 2.12
CA SER A 146 -0.64 15.22 1.71
C SER A 146 -1.57 14.72 2.83
N VAL A 147 -2.74 15.34 2.93
CA VAL A 147 -3.79 14.94 3.87
C VAL A 147 -4.85 14.15 3.12
N VAL A 148 -5.15 12.93 3.57
CA VAL A 148 -6.06 12.02 2.88
C VAL A 148 -7.15 11.52 3.81
N ARG A 149 -8.41 11.58 3.38
CA ARG A 149 -9.53 10.92 4.04
C ARG A 149 -10.03 9.78 3.18
N VAL A 150 -10.07 8.58 3.74
CA VAL A 150 -10.59 7.39 3.07
C VAL A 150 -11.86 6.95 3.78
N ARG A 151 -12.96 6.84 3.04
CA ARG A 151 -14.23 6.31 3.53
C ARG A 151 -14.58 5.05 2.77
N VAL A 152 -14.84 3.98 3.51
CA VAL A 152 -15.26 2.69 2.97
C VAL A 152 -16.63 2.34 3.52
N ARG A 153 -17.56 1.95 2.63
CA ARG A 153 -18.95 1.61 2.99
C ARG A 153 -19.46 0.40 2.22
N GLY A 154 -20.37 -0.36 2.83
CA GLY A 154 -21.03 -1.52 2.23
C GLY A 154 -20.37 -2.85 2.61
N ARG A 155 -20.93 -3.94 2.08
CA ARG A 155 -20.50 -5.33 2.37
C ARG A 155 -20.28 -6.14 1.09
N ARG A 156 -21.33 -6.38 0.31
CA ARG A 156 -21.25 -7.02 -1.04
C ARG A 156 -20.85 -6.07 -2.15
N ILE A 157 -21.33 -4.82 -2.05
CA ILE A 157 -20.93 -3.72 -2.92
C ILE A 157 -20.20 -2.73 -2.04
N VAL A 158 -18.88 -2.67 -2.18
CA VAL A 158 -18.02 -1.79 -1.40
C VAL A 158 -17.84 -0.48 -2.17
N ARG A 159 -18.20 0.63 -1.54
CA ARG A 159 -17.97 1.98 -2.08
C ARG A 159 -16.79 2.58 -1.34
N VAL A 160 -15.80 3.02 -2.09
CA VAL A 160 -14.62 3.71 -1.58
C VAL A 160 -14.68 5.16 -2.04
N THR A 161 -14.53 6.09 -1.12
CA THR A 161 -14.37 7.51 -1.41
C THR A 161 -13.05 7.96 -0.80
N ILE A 162 -12.14 8.42 -1.64
CA ILE A 162 -10.88 8.99 -1.23
C ILE A 162 -10.96 10.49 -1.45
N THR A 163 -10.47 11.24 -0.50
CA THR A 163 -10.31 12.67 -0.63
C THR A 163 -8.90 13.00 -0.26
N ASP A 164 -8.20 13.71 -1.13
CA ASP A 164 -6.86 14.18 -0.86
C ASP A 164 -6.74 15.69 -1.05
N ARG A 165 -5.77 16.24 -0.33
CA ARG A 165 -5.27 17.60 -0.47
C ARG A 165 -3.76 17.55 -0.42
N GLU A 166 -3.13 17.96 -1.51
CA GLU A 166 -1.67 18.06 -1.60
C GLU A 166 -1.11 19.18 -0.74
N PRO A 167 0.15 19.08 -0.30
CA PRO A 167 0.81 20.16 0.44
C PRO A 167 0.87 21.43 -0.41
N GLY A 168 0.64 22.58 0.22
CA GLY A 168 0.69 23.89 -0.44
C GLY A 168 -0.55 24.26 -1.25
N THR A 169 -1.53 23.36 -1.43
CA THR A 169 -2.78 23.65 -2.14
C THR A 169 -3.98 23.73 -1.20
N ARG A 170 -4.97 24.57 -1.55
CA ARG A 170 -6.29 24.57 -0.91
C ARG A 170 -7.30 23.69 -1.64
N GLU A 171 -6.95 23.22 -2.83
CA GLU A 171 -7.83 22.41 -3.66
C GLU A 171 -7.98 21.00 -3.06
N ARG A 172 -9.24 20.55 -2.97
CA ARG A 172 -9.61 19.23 -2.48
C ARG A 172 -10.05 18.40 -3.66
N ARG A 173 -9.36 17.28 -3.91
CA ARG A 173 -9.76 16.31 -4.92
C ARG A 173 -10.55 15.20 -4.28
N GLU A 174 -11.60 14.75 -4.97
CA GLU A 174 -12.42 13.64 -4.52
C GLU A 174 -12.39 12.54 -5.57
N HIS A 175 -12.19 11.32 -5.10
CA HIS A 175 -12.08 10.14 -5.92
C HIS A 175 -13.06 9.08 -5.44
N ARG A 176 -13.69 8.37 -6.37
CA ARG A 176 -14.71 7.37 -6.05
C ARG A 176 -14.45 6.06 -6.78
N ALA A 177 -14.72 4.96 -6.09
CA ALA A 177 -14.66 3.62 -6.66
C ALA A 177 -15.77 2.74 -6.09
N VAL A 178 -16.24 1.78 -6.89
CA VAL A 178 -17.23 0.78 -6.47
C VAL A 178 -16.72 -0.60 -6.81
N LEU A 179 -16.55 -1.44 -5.78
CA LEU A 179 -16.16 -2.84 -5.93
C LEU A 179 -17.37 -3.73 -5.73
N ARG A 180 -17.59 -4.67 -6.65
CA ARG A 180 -18.50 -5.80 -6.44
C ARG A 180 -17.68 -6.97 -5.92
N CYS A 181 -18.05 -7.44 -4.74
CA CYS A 181 -17.45 -8.58 -4.05
C CYS A 181 -18.56 -9.62 -3.89
N ALA A 182 -18.68 -10.47 -4.91
CA ALA A 182 -19.53 -11.65 -4.94
C ALA A 182 -18.79 -12.84 -4.36
#